data_AF-A0A653D6E0-F1
#
_entry.id   AF-A0A653D6E0-F1
#
_cell.length_a   1.000
_cell.length_b   1.000
_cell.length_c   1.000
_cell.angle_alpha   90.00
_cell.angle_beta   90.00
_cell.angle_gamma   90.00
#
_symmetry.space_group_name_H-M   'P 1'
#
loop_
_entity.id
_entity.type
_entity.pdbx_description
1 polymer ?
#
loop_
_entity_poly.entity_id
_entity_poly.type
_entity_poly.pdbx_seq_one_letter_code
_entity_poly.pdbx_strand_id
1 'polypeptide(L)'
;MSRLEEKILNGLSAIGYNGPLMQKPNFPMAIEGGPKSVEYTTLVNYLTNEIRTLLEMDEEVNAIKAPEDAVAFIMEVTSFLKELNCPYSALTQGHVSDRLQNVGDRLLLLDYLITELMGARILQEKKPSKKIELKLKETPEGKDMRLILQTLRFPKPPANISVKTLFDKLCPTIPIVLEKAGTDIGQRHLQWISV
;
A
#
# COMPACT_ATOMS: atom_id res chain seq x y z
N MET A 1 -20.56 25.90 -12.36
CA MET A 1 -19.35 25.20 -11.91
C MET A 1 -18.16 25.99 -12.40
N SER A 2 -17.26 26.38 -11.50
CA SER A 2 -16.08 27.17 -11.89
C SER A 2 -15.02 26.26 -12.54
N ARG A 3 -14.11 26.84 -13.32
CA ARG A 3 -12.97 26.10 -13.93
C ARG A 3 -12.13 25.36 -12.88
N LEU A 4 -12.03 25.92 -11.67
CA LEU A 4 -11.30 25.31 -10.56
C LEU A 4 -12.03 24.09 -10.00
N GLU A 5 -13.36 24.16 -9.86
CA GLU A 5 -14.17 23.01 -9.42
C GLU A 5 -14.07 21.84 -10.40
N GLU A 6 -14.10 22.11 -11.72
CA GLU A 6 -13.89 21.09 -12.75
C GLU A 6 -12.50 20.46 -12.64
N LYS A 7 -11.45 21.28 -12.42
CA LYS A 7 -10.08 20.79 -12.19
C LYS A 7 -10.03 19.85 -10.98
N ILE A 8 -10.66 20.24 -9.87
CA ILE A 8 -10.70 19.43 -8.64
C ILE A 8 -11.44 18.11 -8.89
N LEU A 9 -12.61 18.12 -9.53
CA LEU A 9 -13.34 16.90 -9.85
C LEU A 9 -12.54 15.95 -10.76
N ASN A 10 -11.82 16.49 -11.74
CA ASN A 10 -10.90 15.71 -12.57
C ASN A 10 -9.75 15.14 -11.74
N GLY A 11 -9.20 15.92 -10.81
CA GLY A 11 -8.17 15.48 -9.87
C GLY A 11 -8.65 14.35 -8.97
N LEU A 12 -9.86 14.47 -8.39
CA LEU A 12 -10.51 13.43 -7.61
C LEU A 12 -10.69 12.14 -8.41
N SER A 13 -11.14 12.25 -9.67
CA SER A 13 -11.22 11.09 -10.56
C SER A 13 -9.85 10.47 -10.82
N ALA A 14 -8.80 11.27 -10.99
CA ALA A 14 -7.45 10.79 -11.29
C ALA A 14 -6.82 10.04 -10.09
N ILE A 15 -7.13 10.44 -8.86
CA ILE A 15 -6.69 9.72 -7.65
C ILE A 15 -7.58 8.51 -7.31
N GLY A 16 -8.65 8.28 -8.06
CA GLY A 16 -9.57 7.14 -7.90
C GLY A 16 -10.69 7.35 -6.89
N TYR A 17 -10.98 8.59 -6.48
CA TYR A 17 -12.09 8.89 -5.60
C TYR A 17 -13.43 8.71 -6.33
N ASN A 18 -14.35 7.95 -5.71
CA ASN A 18 -15.65 7.58 -6.27
C ASN A 18 -16.82 7.87 -5.30
N GLY A 19 -16.60 8.75 -4.31
CA GLY A 19 -17.60 9.09 -3.31
C GLY A 19 -18.72 10.01 -3.81
N PRO A 20 -19.67 10.38 -2.93
CA PRO A 20 -20.90 11.10 -3.30
C PRO A 20 -20.64 12.48 -3.91
N LEU A 21 -19.49 13.09 -3.62
CA LEU A 21 -19.09 14.39 -4.16
C LEU A 21 -18.70 14.36 -5.63
N MET A 22 -18.61 13.18 -6.26
CA MET A 22 -18.46 13.09 -7.72
C MET A 22 -19.76 13.47 -8.47
N GLN A 23 -20.88 13.57 -7.76
CA GLN A 23 -22.16 13.98 -8.33
C GLN A 23 -22.29 15.51 -8.31
N LYS A 24 -22.71 16.08 -9.44
CA LYS A 24 -22.81 17.54 -9.66
C LYS A 24 -23.54 18.35 -8.59
N PRO A 25 -24.69 17.93 -8.02
CA PRO A 25 -25.34 18.75 -6.99
C PRO A 25 -24.59 18.73 -5.66
N ASN A 26 -23.89 17.64 -5.34
CA ASN A 26 -23.30 17.44 -4.01
C ASN A 26 -22.01 18.23 -3.82
N PHE A 27 -21.19 18.34 -4.87
CA PHE A 27 -19.90 19.03 -4.77
C PHE A 27 -20.04 20.51 -4.38
N PRO A 28 -20.81 21.36 -5.12
CA PRO A 28 -20.92 22.77 -4.77
C PRO A 28 -21.54 22.99 -3.39
N MET A 29 -22.55 22.19 -3.00
CA MET A 29 -23.17 22.27 -1.68
C MET A 29 -22.19 21.97 -0.54
N ALA A 30 -21.35 20.95 -0.71
CA ALA A 30 -20.31 20.63 0.26
C ALA A 30 -19.26 21.75 0.36
N ILE A 31 -18.84 22.33 -0.77
CA ILE A 31 -17.92 23.47 -0.78
C ILE A 31 -18.54 24.70 -0.11
N GLU A 32 -19.82 24.98 -0.31
CA GLU A 32 -20.55 26.06 0.36
C GLU A 32 -20.66 25.85 1.87
N GLY A 33 -20.86 24.61 2.32
CA GLY A 33 -20.87 24.25 3.75
C GLY A 33 -19.48 24.24 4.40
N GLY A 34 -18.44 23.93 3.64
CA GLY A 34 -17.04 23.95 4.07
C GLY A 34 -16.80 23.15 5.36
N PRO A 35 -16.11 23.73 6.38
CA PRO A 35 -15.85 23.04 7.65
C PRO A 35 -17.09 22.57 8.43
N LYS A 36 -18.29 23.06 8.07
CA LYS A 36 -19.57 22.67 8.67
C LYS A 36 -20.33 21.62 7.86
N SER A 37 -19.85 21.22 6.68
CA SER A 37 -20.43 20.13 5.89
C SER A 37 -19.74 18.81 6.23
N VAL A 38 -20.53 17.80 6.57
CA VAL A 38 -20.04 16.44 6.82
C VAL A 38 -19.40 15.87 5.56
N GLU A 39 -19.98 16.12 4.38
CA GLU A 39 -19.46 15.64 3.11
C GLU A 39 -18.12 16.27 2.75
N TYR A 40 -17.97 17.58 2.95
CA TYR A 40 -16.71 18.29 2.73
C TYR A 40 -15.60 17.75 3.65
N THR A 41 -15.88 17.65 4.95
CA THR A 41 -14.89 17.18 5.92
C THR A 41 -14.56 15.70 5.75
N THR A 42 -15.51 14.88 5.29
CA THR A 42 -15.28 13.48 4.90
C THR A 42 -14.33 13.37 3.71
N LEU A 43 -14.47 14.24 2.70
CA LEU A 43 -13.53 14.29 1.59
C LEU A 43 -12.13 14.72 2.05
N VAL A 44 -12.04 15.74 2.90
CA VAL A 44 -10.74 16.17 3.46
C VAL A 44 -10.10 15.03 4.24
N ASN A 45 -10.84 14.37 5.15
CA ASN A 45 -10.38 13.20 5.90
C ASN A 45 -9.87 12.08 4.98
N TYR A 46 -10.60 11.77 3.90
CA TYR A 46 -10.15 10.78 2.90
C TYR A 46 -8.79 11.16 2.30
N LEU A 47 -8.64 12.40 1.83
CA LEU A 47 -7.40 12.87 1.21
C LEU A 47 -6.23 12.87 2.20
N THR A 48 -6.46 13.39 3.42
CA THR A 48 -5.42 13.46 4.45
C THR A 48 -4.99 12.08 4.93
N ASN A 49 -5.92 11.12 5.07
CA ASN A 49 -5.58 9.76 5.47
C ASN A 49 -4.76 9.00 4.42
N GLU A 50 -5.06 9.19 3.14
CA GLU A 50 -4.24 8.64 2.05
C GLU A 50 -2.81 9.21 2.11
N ILE A 51 -2.67 10.53 2.23
CA ILE A 51 -1.37 11.20 2.34
C ILE A 51 -0.62 10.72 3.59
N ARG A 52 -1.29 10.69 4.75
CA ARG A 52 -0.75 10.24 6.03
C ARG A 52 -0.14 8.86 5.91
N THR A 53 -0.87 7.94 5.29
CA THR A 53 -0.42 6.56 5.07
C THR A 53 0.79 6.51 4.14
N LEU A 54 0.82 7.35 3.11
CA LEU A 54 1.91 7.33 2.12
C LEU A 54 3.21 7.97 2.64
N LEU A 55 3.07 8.97 3.51
CA LEU A 55 4.18 9.78 4.03
C LEU A 55 4.55 9.44 5.48
N GLU A 56 3.84 8.50 6.11
CA GLU A 56 4.05 8.08 7.52
C GLU A 56 3.92 9.24 8.51
N MET A 57 2.88 10.07 8.32
CA MET A 57 2.62 11.25 9.16
C MET A 57 1.88 10.90 10.46
N ASP A 58 2.14 11.68 11.51
CA ASP A 58 1.53 11.49 12.82
C ASP A 58 0.16 12.15 12.94
N GLU A 59 -0.03 13.34 12.32
CA GLU A 59 -1.27 14.10 12.46
C GLU A 59 -2.47 13.43 11.75
N GLU A 60 -3.63 13.53 12.39
CA GLU A 60 -4.90 12.97 11.89
C GLU A 60 -5.95 14.07 11.77
N VAL A 61 -6.73 14.01 10.70
CA VAL A 61 -7.87 14.89 10.48
C VAL A 61 -9.12 14.04 10.45
N ASN A 62 -10.08 14.31 11.33
CA ASN A 62 -11.32 13.56 11.46
C ASN A 62 -12.48 14.28 10.76
N ALA A 63 -13.34 13.54 10.07
CA ALA A 63 -14.58 14.12 9.57
C ALA A 63 -15.49 14.53 10.74
N ILE A 64 -16.19 15.66 10.60
CA ILE A 64 -17.10 16.13 11.64
C ILE A 64 -18.34 15.25 11.72
N LYS A 65 -18.95 15.16 12.91
CA LYS A 65 -20.26 14.52 13.09
C LYS A 65 -21.37 15.56 13.11
N ALA A 66 -21.07 16.76 13.58
CA ALA A 66 -22.00 17.88 13.61
C ALA A 66 -21.28 19.22 13.36
N PRO A 67 -21.98 20.27 12.88
CA PRO A 67 -21.37 21.56 12.55
C PRO A 67 -20.60 22.25 13.69
N GLU A 68 -20.88 21.88 14.93
CA GLU A 68 -20.24 22.39 16.15
C GLU A 68 -18.77 21.92 16.25
N ASP A 69 -18.43 20.79 15.63
CA ASP A 69 -17.09 20.23 15.60
C ASP A 69 -16.14 20.96 14.62
N ALA A 70 -16.66 21.93 13.85
CA ALA A 70 -15.92 22.60 12.77
C ALA A 70 -14.62 23.26 13.24
N VAL A 71 -14.58 23.80 14.46
CA VAL A 71 -13.37 24.43 15.02
C VAL A 71 -12.28 23.38 15.27
N ALA A 72 -12.64 22.23 15.83
CA ALA A 72 -11.71 21.13 16.06
C ALA A 72 -11.15 20.61 14.72
N PHE A 73 -12.03 20.40 13.74
CA PHE A 73 -11.63 20.02 12.38
C PHE A 73 -10.62 21.01 11.76
N ILE A 74 -10.87 22.33 11.86
CA ILE A 74 -9.95 23.35 11.33
C ILE A 74 -8.57 23.27 12.03
N MET A 75 -8.54 22.98 13.33
CA MET A 75 -7.29 22.84 14.08
C MET A 75 -6.52 21.60 13.63
N GLU A 76 -7.18 20.45 13.49
CA GLU A 76 -6.59 19.22 12.96
C GLU A 76 -6.02 19.43 11.55
N VAL A 77 -6.80 20.03 10.64
CA VAL A 77 -6.33 20.39 9.29
C VAL A 77 -5.11 21.30 9.36
N THR A 78 -5.11 22.30 10.25
CA THR A 78 -3.97 23.21 10.42
C THR A 78 -2.71 22.46 10.84
N SER A 79 -2.81 21.57 11.83
CA SER A 79 -1.67 20.78 12.31
C SER A 79 -1.14 19.87 11.20
N PHE A 80 -2.03 19.15 10.52
CA PHE A 80 -1.69 18.31 9.37
C PHE A 80 -0.96 19.08 8.25
N LEU A 81 -1.47 20.27 7.89
CA LEU A 81 -0.85 21.11 6.87
C LEU A 81 0.52 21.65 7.31
N LYS A 82 0.74 21.90 8.60
CA LYS A 82 2.04 22.32 9.12
C LYS A 82 3.06 21.19 9.06
N GLU A 83 2.65 19.96 9.38
CA GLU A 83 3.49 18.77 9.22
C GLU A 83 3.84 18.53 7.75
N LEU A 84 2.91 18.76 6.82
CA LEU A 84 3.17 18.75 5.37
C LEU A 84 4.03 19.93 4.85
N ASN A 85 4.44 20.86 5.70
CA ASN A 85 5.11 22.10 5.29
C ASN A 85 4.33 22.91 4.24
N CYS A 86 3.00 22.98 4.37
CA CYS A 86 2.13 23.68 3.43
C CYS A 86 2.56 25.16 3.23
N PRO A 87 2.79 25.59 1.97
CA PRO A 87 3.29 26.94 1.69
C PRO A 87 2.21 28.02 1.78
N TYR A 88 0.92 27.64 1.83
CA TYR A 88 -0.18 28.58 1.84
C TYR A 88 -0.47 29.08 3.26
N SER A 89 0.03 30.29 3.56
CA SER A 89 -0.18 30.95 4.86
C SER A 89 -1.66 31.17 5.19
N ALA A 90 -2.52 31.37 4.18
CA ALA A 90 -3.96 31.50 4.36
C ALA A 90 -4.61 30.28 5.03
N LEU A 91 -4.03 29.09 4.87
CA LEU A 91 -4.54 27.85 5.46
C LEU A 91 -3.92 27.52 6.82
N THR A 92 -2.76 28.11 7.16
CA THR A 92 -1.95 27.69 8.33
C THR A 92 -1.72 28.80 9.37
N GLN A 93 -1.87 30.06 8.97
CA GLN A 93 -1.62 31.25 9.80
C GLN A 93 -2.91 32.04 10.04
N GLY A 94 -2.82 33.17 10.75
CA GLY A 94 -3.97 33.98 11.14
C GLY A 94 -4.80 33.35 12.26
N HIS A 95 -5.95 33.96 12.56
CA HIS A 95 -6.86 33.45 13.60
C HIS A 95 -7.63 32.23 13.09
N VAL A 96 -7.86 31.23 13.96
CA VAL A 96 -8.55 29.97 13.58
C VAL A 96 -9.93 30.22 12.99
N SER A 97 -10.66 31.23 13.49
CA SER A 97 -12.00 31.57 12.97
C SER A 97 -12.01 32.01 11.52
N ASP A 98 -10.88 32.51 11.01
CA ASP A 98 -10.82 33.15 9.70
C ASP A 98 -10.46 32.14 8.60
N ARG A 99 -9.93 30.97 8.98
CA ARG A 99 -9.51 29.92 8.05
C ARG A 99 -10.70 29.20 7.45
N LEU A 100 -10.61 28.88 6.16
CA LEU A 100 -11.63 28.17 5.39
C LEU A 100 -13.02 28.85 5.41
N GLN A 101 -13.08 30.15 5.72
CA GLN A 101 -14.35 30.90 5.74
C GLN A 101 -14.89 31.18 4.34
N ASN A 102 -14.01 31.35 3.36
CA ASN A 102 -14.40 31.60 1.98
C ASN A 102 -14.24 30.35 1.11
N VAL A 103 -15.00 30.30 0.01
CA VAL A 103 -14.97 29.20 -0.97
C VAL A 103 -13.58 29.04 -1.62
N GLY A 104 -12.84 30.13 -1.80
CA GLY A 104 -11.50 30.11 -2.37
C GLY A 104 -10.54 29.25 -1.57
N ASP A 105 -10.47 29.47 -0.25
CA ASP A 105 -9.60 28.71 0.65
C ASP A 105 -10.00 27.23 0.74
N ARG A 106 -11.30 26.93 0.65
CA ARG A 106 -11.81 25.56 0.66
C ARG A 106 -11.41 24.79 -0.60
N LEU A 107 -11.55 25.44 -1.77
CA LEU A 107 -11.09 24.87 -3.03
C LEU A 107 -9.56 24.76 -3.09
N LEU A 108 -8.84 25.75 -2.54
CA LEU A 108 -7.39 25.74 -2.43
C LEU A 108 -6.90 24.56 -1.59
N LEU A 109 -7.55 24.30 -0.45
CA LEU A 109 -7.24 23.14 0.39
C LEU A 109 -7.38 21.83 -0.40
N LEU A 110 -8.51 21.64 -1.10
CA LEU A 110 -8.75 20.42 -1.88
C LEU A 110 -7.74 20.27 -3.02
N ASP A 111 -7.49 21.34 -3.79
CA ASP A 111 -6.50 21.32 -4.87
C ASP A 111 -5.11 20.96 -4.34
N TYR A 112 -4.68 21.59 -3.24
CA TYR A 112 -3.42 21.30 -2.59
C TYR A 112 -3.31 19.83 -2.17
N LEU A 113 -4.27 19.33 -1.39
CA LEU A 113 -4.25 17.95 -0.90
C LEU A 113 -4.27 16.92 -2.04
N ILE A 114 -5.02 17.17 -3.11
CA ILE A 114 -5.01 16.31 -4.30
C ILE A 114 -3.61 16.30 -4.94
N THR A 115 -2.99 17.47 -5.11
CA THR A 115 -1.65 17.56 -5.68
C THR A 115 -0.59 16.90 -4.81
N GLU A 116 -0.67 17.06 -3.48
CA GLU A 116 0.23 16.42 -2.53
C GLU A 116 0.05 14.90 -2.52
N LEU A 117 -1.19 14.40 -2.59
CA LEU A 117 -1.46 12.97 -2.71
C LEU A 117 -0.87 12.38 -4.00
N MET A 118 -1.06 13.06 -5.14
CA MET A 118 -0.44 12.64 -6.40
C MET A 118 1.09 12.66 -6.29
N GLY A 119 1.66 13.70 -5.69
CA GLY A 119 3.09 13.83 -5.42
C GLY A 119 3.62 12.69 -4.53
N ALA A 120 2.94 12.40 -3.42
CA ALA A 120 3.28 11.32 -2.50
C ALA A 120 3.27 9.95 -3.19
N ARG A 121 2.26 9.67 -4.03
CA ARG A 121 2.20 8.43 -4.83
C ARG A 121 3.37 8.33 -5.83
N ILE A 122 3.67 9.41 -6.55
CA ILE A 122 4.84 9.45 -7.44
C ILE A 122 6.14 9.19 -6.67
N LEU A 123 6.29 9.81 -5.49
CA LEU A 123 7.46 9.60 -4.64
C LEU A 123 7.52 8.16 -4.14
N GLN A 124 6.40 7.54 -3.79
CA GLN A 124 6.38 6.12 -3.41
C GLN A 124 6.75 5.19 -4.57
N GLU A 125 6.27 5.44 -5.79
CA GLU A 125 6.66 4.67 -6.97
C GLU A 125 8.14 4.82 -7.30
N LYS A 126 8.69 6.02 -7.07
CA LYS A 126 10.11 6.34 -7.28
C LYS A 126 11.01 5.95 -6.12
N LYS A 127 10.47 5.71 -4.91
CA LYS A 127 11.23 5.15 -3.80
C LYS A 127 11.70 3.77 -4.27
N PRO A 128 13.02 3.49 -4.28
CA PRO A 128 13.52 2.15 -4.51
C PRO A 128 13.11 1.28 -3.31
N SER A 129 11.88 0.78 -3.30
CA SER A 129 11.33 -0.04 -2.23
C SER A 129 10.48 -1.14 -2.86
N LYS A 130 10.70 -2.43 -2.62
CA LYS A 130 11.59 -3.15 -1.69
C LYS A 130 12.60 -3.92 -2.54
N LYS A 131 13.54 -4.66 -1.91
CA LYS A 131 14.27 -5.74 -2.59
C LYS A 131 13.33 -6.35 -3.62
N ILE A 132 13.77 -6.45 -4.86
CA ILE A 132 13.32 -7.57 -5.69
C ILE A 132 13.82 -8.82 -4.94
N GLU A 133 13.20 -9.16 -3.81
CA GLU A 133 12.78 -10.51 -3.62
C GLU A 133 11.81 -10.70 -4.78
N LEU A 134 12.39 -11.10 -5.90
CA LEU A 134 11.93 -12.28 -6.60
C LEU A 134 11.51 -13.28 -5.52
N LYS A 135 10.33 -13.09 -4.91
CA LYS A 135 9.47 -14.19 -4.54
C LYS A 135 9.10 -14.77 -5.90
N LEU A 136 10.08 -15.49 -6.47
CA LEU A 136 9.85 -16.55 -7.41
C LEU A 136 8.72 -17.31 -6.76
N LYS A 137 7.51 -17.09 -7.28
CA LYS A 137 6.36 -17.88 -6.89
C LYS A 137 6.77 -19.27 -7.36
N GLU A 138 7.27 -20.06 -6.41
CA GLU A 138 7.82 -21.37 -6.72
C GLU A 138 6.74 -22.15 -7.47
N THR A 139 7.07 -22.60 -8.68
CA THR A 139 6.13 -23.42 -9.43
C THR A 139 5.94 -24.76 -8.71
N PRO A 140 4.81 -25.44 -8.90
CA PRO A 140 4.61 -26.79 -8.35
C PRO A 140 5.80 -27.73 -8.65
N GLU A 141 6.34 -27.66 -9.86
CA GLU A 141 7.50 -28.46 -10.30
C GLU A 141 8.79 -28.05 -9.58
N GLY A 142 8.98 -26.74 -9.30
CA GLY A 142 10.09 -26.24 -8.51
C GLY A 142 10.04 -26.74 -7.06
N LYS A 143 8.84 -26.79 -6.48
CA LYS A 143 8.60 -27.35 -5.14
C LYS A 143 8.92 -28.83 -5.09
N ASP A 144 8.45 -29.60 -6.07
CA ASP A 144 8.71 -31.04 -6.16
C ASP A 144 10.20 -31.32 -6.34
N MET A 145 10.87 -30.55 -7.20
CA MET A 145 12.31 -30.65 -7.39
C MET A 145 13.08 -30.37 -6.09
N ARG A 146 12.70 -29.34 -5.33
CA ARG A 146 13.29 -29.06 -4.01
C ARG A 146 13.09 -30.22 -3.04
N LEU A 147 11.89 -30.79 -2.98
CA LEU A 147 11.57 -31.92 -2.11
C LEU A 147 12.37 -33.17 -2.48
N ILE A 148 12.55 -33.46 -3.77
CA ILE A 148 13.37 -34.58 -4.24
C ILE A 148 14.83 -34.38 -3.79
N LEU A 149 15.41 -33.20 -4.01
CA LEU A 149 16.79 -32.90 -3.63
C LEU A 149 16.99 -33.01 -2.10
N GLN A 150 16.03 -32.53 -1.31
CA GLN A 150 16.07 -32.66 0.16
C GLN A 150 15.97 -34.11 0.62
N THR A 151 15.04 -34.88 0.05
CA THR A 151 14.82 -36.30 0.38
C THR A 151 16.06 -37.14 0.07
N LEU A 152 16.69 -36.89 -1.08
CA LEU A 152 17.91 -37.58 -1.49
C LEU A 152 19.20 -37.01 -0.84
N ARG A 153 19.05 -36.01 0.06
CA ARG A 153 20.15 -35.27 0.71
C ARG A 153 21.20 -34.75 -0.27
N PHE A 154 20.73 -34.29 -1.41
CA PHE A 154 21.59 -33.70 -2.44
C PHE A 154 22.15 -32.36 -1.94
N PRO A 155 23.45 -32.05 -2.18
CA PRO A 155 24.00 -30.76 -1.81
C PRO A 155 23.30 -29.63 -2.59
N LYS A 156 23.19 -28.46 -1.97
CA LYS A 156 22.59 -27.29 -2.61
C LYS A 156 23.28 -27.02 -3.96
N PRO A 157 22.54 -27.01 -5.09
CA PRO A 157 23.17 -26.84 -6.39
C PRO A 157 23.82 -25.46 -6.53
N PRO A 158 24.93 -25.33 -7.30
CA PRO A 158 25.52 -24.04 -7.62
C PRO A 158 24.52 -23.12 -8.33
N ALA A 159 24.64 -21.82 -8.13
CA ALA A 159 23.70 -20.82 -8.66
C ALA A 159 23.58 -20.80 -10.19
N ASN A 160 24.54 -21.39 -10.91
CA ASN A 160 24.61 -21.43 -12.37
C ASN A 160 24.41 -22.84 -12.97
N ILE A 161 23.88 -23.81 -12.20
CA ILE A 161 23.63 -25.15 -12.73
C ILE A 161 22.52 -25.14 -13.78
N SER A 162 22.71 -25.86 -14.89
CA SER A 162 21.64 -26.09 -15.86
C SER A 162 20.69 -27.19 -15.37
N VAL A 163 19.42 -27.12 -15.78
CA VAL A 163 18.42 -28.16 -15.46
C VAL A 163 18.88 -29.53 -15.95
N LYS A 164 19.44 -29.61 -17.15
CA LYS A 164 19.98 -30.86 -17.70
C LYS A 164 21.07 -31.46 -16.81
N THR A 165 22.06 -30.65 -16.43
CA THR A 165 23.17 -31.09 -15.56
C THR A 165 22.69 -31.51 -14.17
N LEU A 166 21.60 -30.90 -13.68
CA LEU A 166 20.96 -31.32 -12.43
C LEU A 166 20.36 -32.72 -12.57
N PHE A 167 19.57 -32.97 -13.62
CA PHE A 167 18.96 -34.28 -13.87
C PHE A 167 20.01 -35.37 -14.18
N ASP A 168 21.08 -35.04 -14.92
CA ASP A 168 22.18 -35.97 -15.22
C ASP A 168 22.85 -36.51 -13.95
N LYS A 169 22.86 -35.73 -12.86
CA LYS A 169 23.38 -36.17 -11.56
C LYS A 169 22.31 -36.81 -10.66
N LEU A 170 21.06 -36.35 -10.79
CA LEU A 170 19.95 -36.82 -9.96
C LEU A 170 19.51 -38.23 -10.34
N CYS A 171 19.25 -38.46 -11.63
CA CYS A 171 18.67 -39.71 -12.14
C CYS A 171 19.51 -40.96 -11.78
N PRO A 172 20.86 -40.94 -11.89
CA PRO A 172 21.69 -42.09 -11.49
C PRO A 172 21.72 -42.34 -9.97
N THR A 173 21.42 -41.33 -9.16
CA THR A 173 21.46 -41.42 -7.69
C THR A 173 20.22 -42.12 -7.13
N ILE A 174 19.07 -41.99 -7.80
CA ILE A 174 17.80 -42.62 -7.40
C ILE A 174 17.91 -44.14 -7.20
N PRO A 175 18.39 -44.94 -8.19
CA PRO A 175 18.50 -46.39 -8.01
C PRO A 175 19.47 -46.78 -6.88
N ILE A 176 20.57 -46.05 -6.70
CA ILE A 176 21.54 -46.30 -5.62
C ILE A 176 20.92 -46.11 -4.24
N VAL A 177 20.13 -45.05 -4.07
CA VAL A 177 19.43 -44.77 -2.81
C VAL A 177 18.31 -45.79 -2.56
N LEU A 178 17.60 -46.20 -3.61
CA LEU A 178 16.58 -47.25 -3.52
C LEU A 178 17.18 -48.61 -3.15
N GLU A 179 18.31 -48.98 -3.72
CA GLU A 179 19.03 -50.21 -3.39
C GLU A 179 19.50 -50.20 -1.94
N LYS A 180 20.10 -49.08 -1.49
CA LYS A 180 20.53 -48.90 -0.10
C LYS A 180 19.36 -48.96 0.88
N ALA A 181 18.26 -48.26 0.57
CA ALA A 181 17.07 -48.29 1.40
C ALA A 181 16.46 -49.70 1.46
N GLY A 182 16.42 -50.41 0.32
CA GLY A 182 15.97 -51.80 0.24
C GLY A 182 16.83 -52.76 1.08
N THR A 183 18.16 -52.61 1.05
CA THR A 183 19.06 -53.40 1.91
C THR A 183 18.91 -53.07 3.40
N ASP A 184 18.64 -51.81 3.74
CA ASP A 184 18.44 -51.37 5.13
C ASP A 184 17.11 -51.89 5.71
N ILE A 185 16.08 -52.02 4.86
CA ILE A 185 14.81 -52.67 5.22
C ILE A 185 15.01 -54.20 5.35
N GLY A 186 15.80 -54.82 4.47
CA GLY A 186 16.13 -56.25 4.52
C GLY A 186 16.99 -56.65 5.73
N GLN A 187 17.97 -55.81 6.12
CA GLN A 187 18.81 -56.04 7.30
C GLN A 187 18.04 -55.90 8.61
N ARG A 188 17.10 -54.95 8.70
CA ARG A 188 16.20 -54.84 9.85
C ARG A 188 15.35 -56.09 10.02
N HIS A 189 14.90 -56.73 8.94
CA HIS A 189 14.09 -57.95 9.04
C HIS A 189 14.88 -59.19 9.46
N LEU A 190 16.20 -59.24 9.21
CA LEU A 190 17.07 -60.35 9.63
C LEU A 190 17.48 -60.26 11.11
N GLN A 191 17.51 -59.06 11.71
CA GLN A 191 17.76 -58.89 13.15
C GLN A 191 16.61 -59.40 14.04
N TRP A 192 15.39 -59.57 13.52
CA TRP A 192 14.26 -60.14 14.28
C TRP A 192 14.19 -61.67 14.27
N ILE A 193 14.96 -62.35 13.41
CA ILE A 193 14.89 -63.81 13.23
C ILE A 193 16.06 -64.53 13.94
N SER A 194 16.98 -63.80 14.58
CA SER A 194 18.14 -64.36 15.29
C SER A 194 18.06 -64.25 16.82
N VAL A 195 16.86 -64.33 17.40
CA VAL A 195 16.65 -64.57 18.85
C VAL A 195 15.94 -65.90 19.04
#